data_AF-A0A3B3DR90-F1
#
_entry.id   AF-A0A3B3DR90-F1
#
_cell.length_a   1.000
_cell.length_b   1.000
_cell.length_c   1.000
_cell.angle_alpha   90.00
_cell.angle_beta   90.00
_cell.angle_gamma   90.00
#
_symmetry.space_group_name_H-M   'P 1'
#
loop_
_entity.id
_entity.type
_entity.pdbx_description
1 polymer ?
#
loop_
_entity_poly.entity_id
_entity_poly.type
_entity_poly.pdbx_seq_one_letter_code
_entity_poly.pdbx_strand_id
1 'polypeptide(L)'
;SGQSLVWLLLQIIFVFLSGPGWCFMTNQLLQYHVIDESKSWDEAQEYCREEHSDLATVRSMADMERLSQDLRGREAWIGLYREAGGSRMWQWSQPEVQFNESQSDWDPISKEPNDVGKENCGAVRNTLKWADLSCNRTTPFICYDGENAQMNWTDAQNFCRNHHTDLISGPEQMKKLNVMETLQSLPNLVGNDYLFIGLFRDPWQWSDGSNSSFRFWNLTYDDEESVSSCEALYYCRHHHHDLVTITNLEEQRWVQEKTKNATTPYVWTGLRYTCTLGFWFWVSDEVVRYKNWASPEQVNECDMSGAMETGGEHKWVKKHDEEKFNFFCSTT
;
A
#
# COMPACT_ATOMS: atom_id res chain seq x y z
N SER A 1 1.66 8.27 57.38
CA SER A 1 0.65 7.19 57.24
C SER A 1 -0.28 7.35 56.01
N GLY A 2 -0.02 8.28 55.07
CA GLY A 2 -0.91 8.51 53.91
C GLY A 2 -0.51 7.83 52.58
N GLN A 3 0.73 7.37 52.41
CA GLN A 3 1.18 6.77 51.14
C GLN A 3 0.86 5.28 50.99
N SER A 4 0.71 4.54 52.10
CA SER A 4 0.46 3.10 52.05
C SER A 4 -1.01 2.75 51.73
N LEU A 5 -1.96 3.64 51.99
CA LEU A 5 -3.38 3.45 51.68
C LEU A 5 -3.71 3.69 50.20
N VAL A 6 -2.96 4.58 49.52
CA VAL A 6 -3.13 4.86 48.09
C VAL A 6 -2.71 3.65 47.23
N TRP A 7 -1.64 2.97 47.64
CA TRP A 7 -1.18 1.73 46.99
C TRP A 7 -2.15 0.56 47.19
N LEU A 8 -2.78 0.44 48.36
CA LEU A 8 -3.78 -0.60 48.61
C LEU A 8 -5.10 -0.36 47.82
N LEU A 9 -5.52 0.90 47.69
CA LEU A 9 -6.71 1.26 46.91
C LEU A 9 -6.51 1.05 45.39
N LEU A 10 -5.32 1.32 44.86
CA LEU A 10 -5.00 1.06 43.45
C LEU A 10 -4.97 -0.44 43.10
N GLN A 11 -4.48 -1.29 43.99
CA GLN A 11 -4.53 -2.75 43.79
C GLN A 11 -5.96 -3.30 43.86
N ILE A 12 -6.82 -2.74 44.71
CA ILE A 12 -8.22 -3.16 44.82
C ILE A 12 -9.01 -2.75 43.55
N ILE A 13 -8.75 -1.58 42.97
CA ILE A 13 -9.37 -1.18 41.68
C ILE A 13 -8.96 -2.12 40.54
N PHE A 14 -7.72 -2.61 40.52
CA PHE A 14 -7.26 -3.56 39.50
C PHE A 14 -7.92 -4.95 39.63
N VAL A 15 -8.28 -5.37 40.85
CA VAL A 15 -8.90 -6.68 41.11
C VAL A 15 -10.43 -6.65 40.87
N PHE A 16 -11.08 -5.49 40.94
CA PHE A 16 -12.53 -5.39 40.69
C PHE A 16 -12.92 -5.15 39.22
N LEU A 17 -11.95 -4.94 38.32
CA LEU A 17 -12.19 -4.88 36.86
C LEU A 17 -11.97 -6.22 36.15
N SER A 18 -11.65 -7.30 36.88
CA SER A 18 -11.63 -8.67 36.35
C SER A 18 -12.96 -9.38 36.62
N GLY A 19 -14.04 -8.88 36.02
CA GLY A 19 -15.26 -9.66 35.87
C GLY A 19 -15.11 -10.66 34.71
N PRO A 20 -15.69 -11.88 34.78
CA PRO A 20 -15.70 -12.83 33.67
C PRO A 20 -16.66 -12.33 32.60
N GLY A 21 -16.19 -11.41 31.75
CA GLY A 21 -17.02 -10.73 30.76
C GLY A 21 -16.33 -9.59 30.00
N TRP A 22 -15.11 -9.20 30.37
CA TRP A 22 -14.33 -8.24 29.59
C TRP A 22 -13.20 -8.94 28.85
N CYS A 23 -13.36 -9.06 27.55
CA CYS A 23 -12.28 -9.32 26.62
C CYS A 23 -11.39 -8.05 26.62
N PHE A 24 -10.34 -8.05 27.44
CA PHE A 24 -9.23 -7.14 27.21
C PHE A 24 -8.56 -7.57 25.91
N MET A 25 -8.96 -6.95 24.81
CA MET A 25 -8.15 -6.90 23.60
C MET A 25 -6.89 -6.12 23.97
N THR A 26 -5.90 -6.78 24.56
CA THR A 26 -4.57 -6.19 24.66
C THR A 26 -4.08 -6.09 23.23
N ASN A 27 -4.19 -4.91 22.63
CA ASN A 27 -3.47 -4.55 21.43
C ASN A 27 -1.99 -4.53 21.82
N GLN A 28 -1.36 -5.70 21.88
CA GLN A 28 0.07 -5.81 22.11
C GLN A 28 0.74 -5.15 20.92
N LEU A 29 1.30 -3.96 21.16
CA LEU A 29 2.15 -3.27 20.20
C LEU A 29 3.29 -4.23 19.82
N LEU A 30 3.34 -4.68 18.56
CA LEU A 30 4.55 -5.31 18.03
C LEU A 30 5.69 -4.32 18.24
N GLN A 31 6.72 -4.75 18.97
CA GLN A 31 7.94 -3.99 19.21
C GLN A 31 9.03 -4.57 18.30
N TYR A 32 9.51 -3.75 17.37
CA TYR A 32 10.63 -4.12 16.50
C TYR A 32 11.95 -3.77 17.17
N HIS A 33 12.95 -4.62 16.99
CA HIS A 33 14.32 -4.42 17.49
C HIS A 33 15.27 -4.41 16.30
N VAL A 34 15.92 -3.27 16.06
CA VAL A 34 16.92 -3.14 14.99
C VAL A 34 18.26 -3.62 15.52
N ILE A 35 18.82 -4.64 14.88
CA ILE A 35 20.12 -5.23 15.21
C ILE A 35 21.15 -4.65 14.24
N ASP A 36 22.17 -4.00 14.77
CA ASP A 36 23.23 -3.34 13.99
C ASP A 36 24.41 -4.29 13.76
N GLU A 37 24.14 -5.44 13.14
CA GLU A 37 25.13 -6.47 12.79
C GLU A 37 25.01 -6.86 11.32
N SER A 38 26.14 -6.95 10.63
CA SER A 38 26.18 -7.44 9.24
C SER A 38 26.04 -8.96 9.21
N LYS A 39 24.92 -9.46 8.66
CA LYS A 39 24.61 -10.88 8.51
C LYS A 39 23.94 -11.13 7.15
N SER A 40 24.10 -12.33 6.59
CA SER A 40 23.22 -12.81 5.50
C SER A 40 21.79 -12.99 6.00
N TRP A 41 20.81 -13.13 5.11
CA TRP A 41 19.41 -13.31 5.52
C TRP A 41 19.23 -14.54 6.43
N ASP A 42 19.84 -15.67 6.06
CA ASP A 42 19.75 -16.92 6.83
C ASP A 42 20.39 -16.76 8.22
N GLU A 43 21.58 -16.17 8.29
CA GLU A 43 22.27 -15.88 9.56
C GLU A 43 21.47 -14.88 10.43
N ALA A 44 20.83 -13.89 9.82
CA ALA A 44 20.00 -12.91 10.52
C ALA A 44 18.72 -13.56 11.08
N GLN A 45 18.10 -14.46 10.31
CA GLN A 45 16.95 -15.23 10.76
C GLN A 45 17.30 -16.15 11.92
N GLU A 46 18.38 -16.92 11.80
CA GLU A 46 18.86 -17.82 12.85
C GLU A 46 19.13 -17.04 14.14
N TYR A 47 19.88 -15.94 14.05
CA TYR A 47 20.15 -15.07 15.19
C TYR A 47 18.87 -14.52 15.84
N CYS A 48 17.91 -14.04 15.05
CA CYS A 48 16.65 -13.51 15.59
C CYS A 48 15.79 -14.60 16.25
N ARG A 49 15.88 -15.85 15.81
CA ARG A 49 15.18 -16.98 16.44
C ARG A 49 15.86 -17.45 17.72
N GLU A 50 17.17 -17.29 17.82
CA GLU A 50 17.93 -17.63 19.04
C GLU A 50 17.76 -16.57 20.14
N GLU A 51 17.88 -15.28 19.77
CA GLU A 51 17.92 -14.17 20.75
C GLU A 51 16.58 -13.43 20.90
N HIS A 52 15.66 -13.58 19.93
CA HIS A 52 14.36 -12.88 19.88
C HIS A 52 13.22 -13.85 19.46
N SER A 53 12.35 -13.43 18.54
CA SER A 53 11.27 -14.27 18.00
C SER A 53 11.59 -14.79 16.59
N ASP A 54 11.73 -13.88 15.62
CA ASP A 54 12.06 -14.13 14.22
C ASP A 54 12.39 -12.75 13.59
N LEU A 55 12.78 -12.72 12.32
CA LEU A 55 12.83 -11.49 11.54
C LEU A 55 11.46 -10.81 11.46
N ALA A 56 11.48 -9.48 11.31
CA ALA A 56 10.27 -8.67 11.33
C ALA A 56 9.28 -9.07 10.23
N THR A 57 8.02 -9.28 10.63
CA THR A 57 6.89 -9.47 9.72
C THR A 57 6.09 -8.17 9.63
N VAL A 58 5.77 -7.75 8.40
CA VAL A 58 5.01 -6.52 8.13
C VAL A 58 3.58 -6.89 7.74
N ARG A 59 2.59 -6.53 8.57
CA ARG A 59 1.19 -6.92 8.38
C ARG A 59 0.29 -5.75 7.99
N SER A 60 0.80 -4.53 8.09
CA SER A 60 0.05 -3.30 7.82
C SER A 60 0.97 -2.11 7.51
N MET A 61 0.38 -1.01 7.03
CA MET A 61 1.08 0.26 6.91
C MET A 61 1.60 0.79 8.25
N ALA A 62 0.90 0.51 9.36
CA ALA A 62 1.35 0.91 10.69
C ALA A 62 2.64 0.18 11.12
N ASP A 63 2.80 -1.08 10.73
CA ASP A 63 4.04 -1.83 10.95
C ASP A 63 5.19 -1.26 10.10
N MET A 64 4.88 -0.91 8.84
CA MET A 64 5.85 -0.28 7.93
C MET A 64 6.34 1.08 8.46
N GLU A 65 5.44 1.89 9.02
CA GLU A 65 5.78 3.18 9.63
C GLU A 65 6.72 3.01 10.83
N ARG A 66 6.42 2.06 11.72
CA ARG A 66 7.28 1.79 12.89
C ARG A 66 8.68 1.33 12.47
N LEU A 67 8.75 0.39 11.53
CA LEU A 67 10.03 -0.08 10.98
C LEU A 67 10.84 1.06 10.34
N SER A 68 10.19 1.90 9.53
CA SER A 68 10.85 3.04 8.88
C SER A 68 11.43 4.02 9.91
N GLN A 69 10.67 4.34 10.96
CA GLN A 69 11.12 5.22 12.05
C GLN A 69 12.31 4.64 12.83
N ASP A 70 12.29 3.34 13.11
CA ASP A 70 13.35 2.66 13.85
C ASP A 70 14.64 2.49 13.03
N LEU A 71 14.50 2.27 11.72
CA LEU A 71 15.64 2.11 10.80
C LEU A 71 16.37 3.43 10.51
N ARG A 72 15.65 4.55 10.50
CA ARG A 72 16.20 5.90 10.20
C ARG A 72 16.98 5.95 8.88
N GLY A 73 16.42 5.33 7.85
CA GLY A 73 17.02 5.28 6.51
C GLY A 73 18.09 4.21 6.31
N ARG A 74 18.36 3.37 7.31
CA ARG A 74 19.22 2.18 7.14
C ARG A 74 18.44 1.04 6.51
N GLU A 75 19.16 0.18 5.81
CA GLU A 75 18.62 -1.10 5.30
C GLU A 75 18.73 -2.18 6.37
N ALA A 76 17.74 -3.07 6.44
CA ALA A 76 17.76 -4.23 7.32
C ALA A 76 16.98 -5.38 6.70
N TRP A 77 17.37 -6.61 7.06
CA TRP A 77 16.60 -7.79 6.70
C TRP A 77 15.25 -7.80 7.45
N ILE A 78 14.20 -8.15 6.72
CA ILE A 78 12.88 -8.50 7.25
C ILE A 78 12.60 -9.97 6.94
N GLY A 79 11.56 -10.53 7.54
CA GLY A 79 11.23 -11.96 7.41
C GLY A 79 10.70 -12.37 6.04
N LEU A 80 10.54 -11.44 5.09
CA LEU A 80 10.04 -11.75 3.76
C LEU A 80 11.12 -12.46 2.96
N TYR A 81 10.85 -13.68 2.51
CA TYR A 81 11.80 -14.48 1.75
C TYR A 81 11.12 -15.23 0.62
N ARG A 82 11.96 -15.70 -0.33
CA ARG A 82 11.54 -16.52 -1.45
C ARG A 82 12.49 -17.70 -1.58
N GLU A 83 11.95 -18.90 -1.46
CA GLU A 83 12.73 -20.12 -1.72
C GLU A 83 13.07 -20.24 -3.20
N ALA A 84 14.30 -20.65 -3.49
CA ALA A 84 14.73 -20.94 -4.86
C ALA A 84 13.91 -22.11 -5.43
N GLY A 85 13.09 -21.82 -6.45
CA GLY A 85 12.16 -22.80 -7.01
C GLY A 85 10.85 -22.96 -6.22
N GLY A 86 10.56 -22.07 -5.25
CA GLY A 86 9.32 -22.09 -4.48
C GLY A 86 8.07 -21.96 -5.36
N SER A 87 7.04 -22.73 -5.01
CA SER A 87 5.73 -22.69 -5.68
C SER A 87 4.97 -21.41 -5.32
N ARG A 88 4.27 -20.83 -6.31
CA ARG A 88 3.33 -19.72 -6.08
C ARG A 88 2.14 -20.24 -5.29
N MET A 89 1.81 -19.60 -4.17
CA MET A 89 0.67 -19.99 -3.33
C MET A 89 -0.43 -18.94 -3.39
N TRP A 90 -1.68 -19.38 -3.50
CA TRP A 90 -2.86 -18.51 -3.46
C TRP A 90 -3.09 -17.96 -2.05
N GLN A 91 -3.35 -16.66 -1.98
CA GLN A 91 -3.53 -15.90 -0.75
C GLN A 91 -4.57 -14.80 -1.00
N TRP A 92 -5.24 -14.37 0.07
CA TRP A 92 -6.12 -13.20 0.01
C TRP A 92 -5.37 -11.93 0.37
N SER A 93 -5.76 -10.80 -0.23
CA SER A 93 -5.19 -9.48 0.04
C SER A 93 -5.49 -8.98 1.44
N GLN A 94 -6.63 -9.38 2.01
CA GLN A 94 -6.97 -9.09 3.39
C GLN A 94 -6.16 -10.00 4.35
N PRO A 95 -5.35 -9.43 5.28
CA PRO A 95 -4.51 -10.21 6.19
C PRO A 95 -5.23 -11.21 7.07
N GLU A 96 -6.46 -10.91 7.46
CA GLU A 96 -7.25 -11.76 8.36
C GLU A 96 -7.90 -12.95 7.64
N VAL A 97 -7.88 -12.97 6.31
CA VAL A 97 -8.54 -14.01 5.51
C VAL A 97 -7.51 -15.01 5.01
N GLN A 98 -7.54 -16.22 5.53
CA GLN A 98 -6.68 -17.30 5.06
C GLN A 98 -7.27 -17.99 3.83
N PHE A 99 -6.41 -18.28 2.85
CA PHE A 99 -6.82 -19.05 1.69
C PHE A 99 -6.92 -20.54 2.06
N ASN A 100 -8.02 -21.18 1.64
CA ASN A 100 -8.24 -22.61 1.81
C ASN A 100 -8.70 -23.19 0.47
N GLU A 101 -7.85 -24.04 -0.13
CA GLU A 101 -8.12 -24.67 -1.42
C GLU A 101 -9.42 -25.50 -1.40
N SER A 102 -9.81 -26.09 -0.27
CA SER A 102 -11.06 -26.87 -0.19
C SER A 102 -12.33 -25.99 -0.32
N GLN A 103 -12.18 -24.68 -0.18
CA GLN A 103 -13.26 -23.70 -0.31
C GLN A 103 -13.16 -22.89 -1.60
N SER A 104 -12.24 -23.24 -2.50
CA SER A 104 -12.12 -22.58 -3.79
C SER A 104 -13.30 -22.91 -4.68
N ASP A 105 -13.75 -21.92 -5.46
CA ASP A 105 -14.86 -22.11 -6.41
C ASP A 105 -14.42 -21.83 -7.85
N TRP A 106 -13.27 -22.39 -8.22
CA TRP A 106 -12.70 -22.30 -9.56
C TRP A 106 -13.67 -22.75 -10.65
N ASP A 107 -13.63 -22.10 -11.82
CA ASP A 107 -14.49 -22.46 -12.94
C ASP A 107 -14.09 -23.79 -13.58
N PRO A 108 -14.93 -24.85 -13.45
CA PRO A 108 -14.60 -26.16 -14.01
C PRO A 108 -14.73 -26.20 -15.53
N ILE A 109 -15.48 -25.28 -16.15
CA ILE A 109 -15.71 -25.24 -17.60
C ILE A 109 -14.45 -24.75 -18.31
N SER A 110 -13.85 -23.68 -17.78
CA SER A 110 -12.57 -23.13 -18.27
C SER A 110 -11.34 -23.87 -17.73
N LYS A 111 -11.54 -24.78 -16.75
CA LYS A 111 -10.49 -25.55 -16.06
C LYS A 111 -9.53 -24.67 -15.25
N GLU A 112 -10.10 -23.72 -14.52
CA GLU A 112 -9.33 -22.81 -13.67
C GLU A 112 -8.78 -23.50 -12.41
N PRO A 113 -7.67 -23.01 -11.83
CA PRO A 113 -6.76 -22.04 -12.44
C PRO A 113 -5.94 -22.70 -13.56
N ASN A 114 -5.92 -22.11 -14.76
CA ASN A 114 -5.30 -22.72 -15.95
C ASN A 114 -3.89 -22.17 -16.25
N ASP A 115 -3.48 -21.09 -15.59
CA ASP A 115 -2.18 -20.42 -15.72
C ASP A 115 -1.77 -20.21 -17.19
N VAL A 116 -2.70 -19.67 -18.00
CA VAL A 116 -2.43 -19.31 -19.40
C VAL A 116 -1.49 -18.10 -19.42
N GLY A 117 -0.20 -18.38 -19.33
CA GLY A 117 0.88 -17.38 -19.30
C GLY A 117 1.28 -17.00 -17.88
N LYS A 118 0.98 -15.77 -17.46
CA LYS A 118 1.28 -15.27 -16.11
C LYS A 118 0.00 -14.76 -15.47
N GLU A 119 -0.72 -15.67 -14.85
CA GLU A 119 -2.00 -15.39 -14.22
C GLU A 119 -1.86 -15.57 -12.72
N ASN A 120 -1.68 -14.46 -12.01
CA ASN A 120 -1.38 -14.46 -10.58
C ASN A 120 -2.46 -13.74 -9.77
N CYS A 121 -3.51 -13.27 -10.42
CA CYS A 121 -4.57 -12.49 -9.81
C CYS A 121 -5.91 -13.15 -10.08
N GLY A 122 -6.72 -13.30 -9.04
CA GLY A 122 -8.02 -13.95 -9.13
C GLY A 122 -9.12 -12.95 -9.48
N ALA A 123 -10.09 -13.45 -10.24
CA ALA A 123 -11.33 -12.75 -10.54
C ALA A 123 -12.52 -13.69 -10.39
N VAL A 124 -13.69 -13.12 -10.18
CA VAL A 124 -14.97 -13.83 -10.20
C VAL A 124 -15.69 -13.55 -11.52
N ARG A 125 -16.29 -14.60 -12.09
CA ARG A 125 -17.14 -14.51 -13.28
C ARG A 125 -18.56 -14.10 -12.93
N ASN A 126 -19.36 -13.72 -13.93
CA ASN A 126 -20.81 -13.54 -13.76
C ASN A 126 -21.53 -14.80 -13.21
N THR A 127 -20.94 -16.00 -13.37
CA THR A 127 -21.40 -17.28 -12.81
C THR A 127 -21.01 -17.50 -11.35
N LEU A 128 -20.35 -16.52 -10.72
CA LEU A 128 -19.72 -16.62 -9.39
C LEU A 128 -18.53 -17.58 -9.30
N LYS A 129 -18.11 -18.18 -10.42
CA LYS A 129 -16.91 -19.03 -10.48
C LYS A 129 -15.63 -18.20 -10.57
N TRP A 130 -14.57 -18.70 -9.96
CA TRP A 130 -13.27 -18.03 -9.91
C TRP A 130 -12.43 -18.38 -11.12
N ALA A 131 -11.59 -17.44 -11.55
CA ALA A 131 -10.60 -17.64 -12.60
C ALA A 131 -9.30 -16.94 -12.22
N ASP A 132 -8.15 -17.49 -12.63
CA ASP A 132 -6.90 -16.73 -12.62
C ASP A 132 -6.80 -15.89 -13.89
N LEU A 133 -6.31 -14.68 -13.72
CA LEU A 133 -6.12 -13.69 -14.77
C LEU A 133 -4.75 -13.04 -14.62
N SER A 134 -4.28 -12.46 -15.72
CA SER A 134 -3.15 -11.55 -15.68
C SER A 134 -3.47 -10.35 -14.79
N CYS A 135 -2.60 -10.06 -13.83
CA CYS A 135 -2.73 -8.89 -12.95
C CYS A 135 -2.73 -7.56 -13.71
N ASN A 136 -2.15 -7.54 -14.91
CA ASN A 136 -2.07 -6.35 -15.78
C ASN A 136 -3.36 -6.13 -16.59
N ARG A 137 -4.30 -7.07 -16.56
CA ARG A 137 -5.58 -6.92 -17.27
C ARG A 137 -6.40 -5.86 -16.57
N THR A 138 -6.89 -4.87 -17.30
CA THR A 138 -7.85 -3.90 -16.77
C THR A 138 -9.24 -4.54 -16.75
N THR A 139 -9.84 -4.68 -15.57
CA THR A 139 -11.20 -5.20 -15.41
C THR A 139 -11.89 -4.53 -14.23
N PRO A 140 -13.23 -4.53 -14.13
CA PRO A 140 -13.91 -4.08 -12.93
C PRO A 140 -13.38 -4.77 -11.68
N PHE A 141 -13.48 -4.11 -10.54
CA PHE A 141 -13.17 -4.70 -9.24
C PHE A 141 -14.21 -4.29 -8.20
N ILE A 142 -14.20 -4.96 -7.05
CA ILE A 142 -15.05 -4.60 -5.92
C ILE A 142 -14.27 -4.54 -4.61
N CYS A 143 -14.42 -3.41 -3.92
CA CYS A 143 -13.95 -3.25 -2.54
C CYS A 143 -14.97 -3.85 -1.57
N TYR A 144 -14.53 -4.25 -0.38
CA TYR A 144 -15.42 -4.83 0.63
C TYR A 144 -16.59 -3.91 1.02
N ASP A 145 -16.39 -2.59 0.99
CA ASP A 145 -17.34 -1.56 1.44
C ASP A 145 -17.43 -0.34 0.50
N GLY A 146 -17.28 -0.54 -0.82
CA GLY A 146 -17.04 0.57 -1.76
C GLY A 146 -17.62 0.52 -3.17
N GLU A 147 -17.34 1.58 -3.94
CA GLU A 147 -17.75 1.76 -5.33
C GLU A 147 -16.80 1.05 -6.32
N ASN A 148 -17.28 0.80 -7.55
CA ASN A 148 -16.58 0.01 -8.56
C ASN A 148 -15.96 0.90 -9.65
N ALA A 149 -14.71 0.63 -10.03
CA ALA A 149 -14.04 1.22 -11.19
C ALA A 149 -13.36 0.12 -12.04
N GLN A 150 -12.72 0.49 -13.16
CA GLN A 150 -11.92 -0.42 -13.98
C GLN A 150 -10.44 -0.10 -13.84
N MET A 151 -9.67 -1.05 -13.32
CA MET A 151 -8.24 -0.88 -13.06
C MET A 151 -7.51 -2.21 -13.22
N ASN A 152 -6.18 -2.19 -13.25
CA ASN A 152 -5.39 -3.41 -13.08
C ASN A 152 -5.50 -3.91 -11.62
N TRP A 153 -5.02 -5.12 -11.31
CA TRP A 153 -5.25 -5.71 -9.98
C TRP A 153 -4.54 -4.95 -8.85
N THR A 154 -3.31 -4.52 -9.08
CA THR A 154 -2.51 -3.78 -8.09
C THR A 154 -3.17 -2.44 -7.77
N ASP A 155 -3.63 -1.74 -8.79
CA ASP A 155 -4.31 -0.45 -8.66
C ASP A 155 -5.65 -0.59 -7.96
N ALA A 156 -6.41 -1.63 -8.32
CA ALA A 156 -7.67 -1.96 -7.67
C ALA A 156 -7.48 -2.23 -6.16
N GLN A 157 -6.44 -2.99 -5.80
CA GLN A 157 -6.08 -3.25 -4.40
C GLN A 157 -5.71 -1.95 -3.67
N ASN A 158 -4.85 -1.13 -4.27
CA ASN A 158 -4.42 0.14 -3.69
C ASN A 158 -5.61 1.09 -3.51
N PHE A 159 -6.46 1.22 -4.52
CA PHE A 159 -7.68 2.02 -4.44
C PHE A 159 -8.57 1.57 -3.28
N CYS A 160 -8.82 0.26 -3.15
CA CYS A 160 -9.62 -0.26 -2.07
C CYS A 160 -8.99 -0.08 -0.70
N ARG A 161 -7.67 -0.20 -0.54
CA ARG A 161 -7.01 0.07 0.74
C ARG A 161 -7.00 1.56 1.11
N ASN A 162 -7.00 2.44 0.12
CA ASN A 162 -7.00 3.89 0.33
C ASN A 162 -8.39 4.47 0.66
N HIS A 163 -9.46 3.87 0.13
CA HIS A 163 -10.83 4.39 0.25
C HIS A 163 -11.76 3.50 1.09
N HIS A 164 -11.39 2.24 1.26
CA HIS A 164 -12.21 1.15 1.77
C HIS A 164 -11.34 0.21 2.63
N THR A 165 -11.81 -1.00 2.91
CA THR A 165 -11.01 -1.99 3.67
C THR A 165 -9.90 -2.62 2.81
N ASP A 166 -10.29 -3.30 1.73
CA ASP A 166 -9.44 -3.94 0.72
C ASP A 166 -10.37 -4.47 -0.40
N LEU A 167 -9.82 -5.12 -1.41
CA LEU A 167 -10.58 -5.97 -2.31
C LEU A 167 -11.31 -7.08 -1.54
N ILE A 168 -12.49 -7.44 -2.05
CA ILE A 168 -13.29 -8.51 -1.46
C ILE A 168 -12.49 -9.82 -1.35
N SER A 169 -12.47 -10.42 -0.16
CA SER A 169 -11.62 -11.56 0.16
C SER A 169 -12.40 -12.68 0.85
N GLY A 170 -12.23 -13.91 0.35
CA GLY A 170 -12.76 -15.11 0.98
C GLY A 170 -14.24 -15.41 0.66
N PRO A 171 -14.66 -16.69 0.77
CA PRO A 171 -16.01 -17.12 0.42
C PRO A 171 -17.13 -16.41 1.18
N GLU A 172 -16.92 -16.06 2.46
CA GLU A 172 -17.96 -15.40 3.28
C GLU A 172 -18.28 -13.99 2.79
N GLN A 173 -17.28 -13.25 2.29
CA GLN A 173 -17.53 -11.96 1.67
C GLN A 173 -18.20 -12.15 0.31
N MET A 174 -17.76 -13.14 -0.48
CA MET A 174 -18.36 -13.46 -1.79
C MET A 174 -19.84 -13.81 -1.73
N LYS A 175 -20.31 -14.46 -0.65
CA LYS A 175 -21.74 -14.77 -0.47
C LYS A 175 -22.63 -13.53 -0.42
N LYS A 176 -22.08 -12.37 -0.06
CA LYS A 176 -22.79 -11.09 0.02
C LYS A 176 -22.77 -10.33 -1.32
N LEU A 177 -21.97 -10.80 -2.28
CA LEU A 177 -21.74 -10.14 -3.56
C LEU A 177 -22.88 -10.42 -4.53
N ASN A 178 -23.47 -9.37 -5.10
CA ASN A 178 -24.39 -9.48 -6.23
C ASN A 178 -23.67 -9.08 -7.53
N VAL A 179 -22.90 -10.00 -8.10
CA VAL A 179 -22.07 -9.74 -9.30
C VAL A 179 -22.89 -9.18 -10.46
N MET A 180 -24.12 -9.66 -10.66
CA MET A 180 -24.97 -9.14 -11.74
C MET A 180 -25.33 -7.67 -11.55
N GLU A 181 -25.69 -7.27 -10.34
CA GLU A 181 -25.97 -5.87 -10.00
C GLU A 181 -24.70 -5.00 -10.11
N THR A 182 -23.56 -5.50 -9.61
CA THR A 182 -22.25 -4.85 -9.72
C THR A 182 -21.91 -4.57 -11.19
N LEU A 183 -22.02 -5.57 -12.07
CA LEU A 183 -21.73 -5.42 -13.51
C LEU A 183 -22.74 -4.52 -14.22
N GLN A 184 -24.02 -4.55 -13.83
CA GLN A 184 -25.06 -3.68 -14.41
C GLN A 184 -24.91 -2.21 -14.02
N SER A 185 -24.32 -1.92 -12.85
CA SER A 185 -24.09 -0.57 -12.35
C SER A 185 -22.98 0.18 -13.11
N LEU A 186 -22.17 -0.52 -13.92
CA LEU A 186 -21.01 0.02 -14.60
C LEU A 186 -21.33 0.33 -16.09
N PRO A 187 -21.51 1.61 -16.47
CA PRO A 187 -21.80 1.97 -17.86
C PRO A 187 -20.61 1.62 -18.77
N ASN A 188 -20.90 1.11 -19.98
CA ASN A 188 -19.94 0.71 -21.03
C ASN A 188 -19.20 -0.62 -20.86
N LEU A 189 -19.67 -1.53 -19.99
CA LEU A 189 -19.17 -2.90 -19.97
C LEU A 189 -19.70 -3.75 -21.13
N VAL A 190 -19.07 -3.63 -22.30
CA VAL A 190 -19.30 -4.57 -23.39
C VAL A 190 -18.21 -5.64 -23.34
N GLY A 191 -18.56 -6.84 -22.84
CA GLY A 191 -17.73 -8.04 -22.96
C GLY A 191 -16.75 -8.34 -21.82
N ASN A 192 -16.86 -7.68 -20.66
CA ASN A 192 -16.07 -8.05 -19.48
C ASN A 192 -16.91 -8.87 -18.50
N ASP A 193 -16.69 -10.19 -18.51
CA ASP A 193 -17.37 -11.15 -17.64
C ASP A 193 -16.67 -11.35 -16.28
N TYR A 194 -15.61 -10.59 -15.99
CA TYR A 194 -14.73 -10.79 -14.84
C TYR A 194 -14.69 -9.58 -13.92
N LEU A 195 -14.66 -9.83 -12.62
CA LEU A 195 -14.51 -8.83 -11.56
C LEU A 195 -13.32 -9.22 -10.69
N PHE A 196 -12.30 -8.36 -10.58
CA PHE A 196 -11.17 -8.62 -9.70
C PHE A 196 -11.60 -8.71 -8.24
N ILE A 197 -10.95 -9.64 -7.55
CA ILE A 197 -11.13 -9.93 -6.14
C ILE A 197 -9.76 -9.93 -5.46
N GLY A 198 -9.73 -9.96 -4.13
CA GLY A 198 -8.48 -9.91 -3.37
C GLY A 198 -7.60 -11.16 -3.48
N LEU A 199 -7.92 -12.12 -4.34
CA LEU A 199 -7.15 -13.34 -4.51
C LEU A 199 -5.91 -13.05 -5.35
N PHE A 200 -4.72 -13.42 -4.87
CA PHE A 200 -3.48 -13.33 -5.64
C PHE A 200 -2.53 -14.47 -5.26
N ARG A 201 -1.50 -14.70 -6.08
CA ARG A 201 -0.44 -15.67 -5.76
C ARG A 201 0.94 -15.13 -6.12
N ASP A 202 1.89 -15.38 -5.24
CA ASP A 202 3.31 -15.13 -5.48
C ASP A 202 4.15 -16.15 -4.70
N PRO A 203 5.49 -16.21 -4.91
CA PRO A 203 6.36 -17.15 -4.22
C PRO A 203 6.94 -16.60 -2.91
N TRP A 204 6.47 -15.42 -2.43
CA TRP A 204 7.00 -14.77 -1.24
C TRP A 204 6.27 -15.24 0.02
N GLN A 205 7.04 -15.55 1.05
CA GLN A 205 6.55 -16.08 2.32
C GLN A 205 7.21 -15.35 3.50
N TRP A 206 6.52 -15.30 4.63
CA TRP A 206 7.10 -14.78 5.88
C TRP A 206 7.81 -15.91 6.63
N SER A 207 8.99 -15.63 7.18
CA SER A 207 9.77 -16.58 7.98
C SER A 207 9.02 -17.07 9.21
N ASP A 208 8.17 -16.23 9.81
CA ASP A 208 7.34 -16.58 10.96
C ASP A 208 6.17 -17.53 10.62
N GLY A 209 5.99 -17.86 9.34
CA GLY A 209 4.89 -18.70 8.83
C GLY A 209 3.54 -18.00 8.80
N SER A 210 3.47 -16.70 9.08
CA SER A 210 2.23 -15.94 9.01
C SER A 210 1.79 -15.70 7.56
N ASN A 211 0.48 -15.42 7.42
CA ASN A 211 -0.12 -15.18 6.11
C ASN A 211 0.49 -13.94 5.45
N SER A 212 0.85 -14.06 4.16
CA SER A 212 1.65 -13.07 3.45
C SER A 212 0.79 -12.20 2.53
N SER A 213 -0.20 -11.51 3.08
CA SER A 213 -1.16 -10.73 2.29
C SER A 213 -0.74 -9.28 2.02
N PHE A 214 0.09 -8.71 2.91
CA PHE A 214 0.52 -7.33 2.79
C PHE A 214 1.70 -7.23 1.82
N ARG A 215 1.52 -6.41 0.79
CA ARG A 215 2.50 -6.13 -0.27
C ARG A 215 2.50 -4.62 -0.44
N PHE A 216 3.59 -3.98 -0.07
CA PHE A 216 3.79 -2.56 -0.28
C PHE A 216 4.95 -2.37 -1.27
N TRP A 217 4.68 -2.68 -2.53
CA TRP A 217 5.59 -2.45 -3.65
C TRP A 217 5.02 -1.32 -4.50
N ASN A 218 5.65 -0.13 -4.53
CA ASN A 218 5.76 0.75 -5.72
C ASN A 218 6.07 2.23 -5.42
N LEU A 219 7.36 2.59 -5.32
CA LEU A 219 7.89 3.76 -6.05
C LEU A 219 9.24 3.36 -6.61
N THR A 220 9.39 3.45 -7.92
CA THR A 220 10.71 3.49 -8.54
C THR A 220 11.27 4.90 -8.37
N TYR A 221 12.42 4.97 -7.74
CA TYR A 221 13.22 6.18 -7.59
C TYR A 221 14.21 6.22 -8.76
N ASP A 222 14.26 7.33 -9.49
CA ASP A 222 15.24 7.51 -10.57
C ASP A 222 16.33 8.48 -10.11
N ASP A 223 17.53 7.93 -9.92
CA ASP A 223 18.61 8.53 -9.14
C ASP A 223 19.49 9.53 -9.93
N GLU A 224 19.37 9.60 -11.25
CA GLU A 224 20.49 10.14 -12.05
C GLU A 224 20.23 11.47 -12.80
N GLU A 225 19.00 12.00 -12.87
CA GLU A 225 18.78 13.24 -13.64
C GLU A 225 17.81 14.24 -12.98
N SER A 226 18.32 15.44 -12.66
CA SER A 226 17.49 16.58 -12.29
C SER A 226 16.97 17.26 -13.56
N VAL A 227 15.66 17.33 -13.72
CA VAL A 227 15.01 17.80 -14.96
C VAL A 227 13.91 18.83 -14.66
N SER A 228 13.42 19.50 -15.70
CA SER A 228 12.27 20.42 -15.58
C SER A 228 10.98 19.68 -15.20
N SER A 229 9.98 20.39 -14.66
CA SER A 229 8.70 19.78 -14.28
C SER A 229 8.01 19.10 -15.47
N CYS A 230 8.13 19.69 -16.67
CA CYS A 230 7.56 19.13 -17.90
C CYS A 230 8.32 17.90 -18.39
N GLU A 231 9.66 17.90 -18.30
CA GLU A 231 10.48 16.72 -18.63
C GLU A 231 10.23 15.58 -17.64
N ALA A 232 10.11 15.87 -16.35
CA ALA A 232 9.77 14.87 -15.32
C ALA A 232 8.39 14.24 -15.58
N LEU A 233 7.39 15.07 -15.87
CA LEU A 233 6.04 14.62 -16.22
C LEU A 233 6.05 13.74 -17.48
N TYR A 234 6.74 14.20 -18.52
CA TYR A 234 6.89 13.44 -19.76
C TYR A 234 7.57 12.11 -19.49
N TYR A 235 8.68 12.11 -18.75
CA TYR A 235 9.43 10.90 -18.40
C TYR A 235 8.54 9.90 -17.66
N CYS A 236 7.86 10.35 -16.60
CA CYS A 236 7.00 9.48 -15.81
C CYS A 236 5.86 8.90 -16.63
N ARG A 237 5.24 9.66 -17.54
CA ARG A 237 4.18 9.14 -18.42
C ARG A 237 4.66 8.18 -19.51
N HIS A 238 5.95 8.24 -19.86
CA HIS A 238 6.54 7.37 -20.89
C HIS A 238 7.14 6.09 -20.34
N HIS A 239 7.70 6.14 -19.12
CA HIS A 239 8.41 5.02 -18.52
C HIS A 239 7.66 4.40 -17.33
N HIS A 240 6.71 5.14 -16.77
CA HIS A 240 5.91 4.76 -15.61
C HIS A 240 4.45 5.20 -15.84
N HIS A 241 3.73 5.59 -14.79
CA HIS A 241 2.35 6.07 -14.91
C HIS A 241 2.28 7.59 -15.03
N ASP A 242 2.65 8.30 -13.96
CA ASP A 242 2.58 9.75 -13.87
C ASP A 242 3.52 10.26 -12.76
N LEU A 243 3.58 11.57 -12.53
CA LEU A 243 4.27 12.13 -11.37
C LEU A 243 3.51 11.83 -10.07
N VAL A 244 4.26 11.69 -8.99
CA VAL A 244 3.70 11.33 -7.68
C VAL A 244 2.61 12.29 -7.22
N THR A 245 1.49 11.74 -6.78
CA THR A 245 0.34 12.46 -6.23
C THR A 245 0.29 12.24 -4.73
N ILE A 246 -0.08 13.28 -3.96
CA ILE A 246 -0.16 13.22 -2.50
C ILE A 246 -1.54 13.70 -2.03
N THR A 247 -2.45 12.76 -1.85
CA THR A 247 -3.86 12.95 -1.50
C THR A 247 -4.15 12.79 0.00
N ASN A 248 -3.20 12.27 0.78
CA ASN A 248 -3.37 12.03 2.20
C ASN A 248 -2.03 12.07 2.98
N LEU A 249 -2.13 11.98 4.32
CA LEU A 249 -0.97 12.04 5.22
C LEU A 249 -0.03 10.83 5.06
N GLU A 250 -0.55 9.67 4.68
CA GLU A 250 0.24 8.44 4.53
C GLU A 250 1.13 8.52 3.28
N GLU A 251 0.56 8.95 2.16
CA GLU A 251 1.30 9.27 0.93
C GLU A 251 2.35 10.35 1.20
N GLN A 252 2.00 11.40 1.95
CA GLN A 252 2.96 12.44 2.33
C GLN A 252 4.16 11.86 3.07
N ARG A 253 3.89 11.03 4.09
CA ARG A 253 4.93 10.40 4.93
C ARG A 253 5.81 9.46 4.15
N TRP A 254 5.28 8.81 3.13
CA TRP A 254 6.08 7.89 2.36
C TRP A 254 6.89 8.57 1.26
N VAL A 255 6.29 9.55 0.55
CA VAL A 255 7.05 10.33 -0.42
C VAL A 255 8.20 11.04 0.28
N GLN A 256 7.99 11.63 1.48
CA GLN A 256 9.09 12.28 2.23
C GLN A 256 10.25 11.31 2.55
N GLU A 257 9.98 10.05 2.89
CA GLU A 257 11.05 9.08 3.16
C GLU A 257 11.88 8.82 1.91
N LYS A 258 11.22 8.75 0.75
CA LYS A 258 11.91 8.62 -0.54
C LYS A 258 12.69 9.88 -0.92
N THR A 259 12.18 11.07 -0.59
CA THR A 259 12.86 12.34 -0.91
C THR A 259 14.21 12.50 -0.24
N LYS A 260 14.46 11.83 0.90
CA LYS A 260 15.74 11.93 1.62
C LYS A 260 16.94 11.47 0.80
N ASN A 261 16.71 10.63 -0.21
CA ASN A 261 17.75 10.15 -1.10
C ASN A 261 18.06 11.10 -2.26
N ALA A 262 17.16 12.06 -2.54
CA ALA A 262 17.35 12.99 -3.64
C ALA A 262 18.51 13.96 -3.37
N THR A 263 19.25 14.27 -4.43
CA THR A 263 20.43 15.15 -4.36
C THR A 263 20.06 16.63 -4.49
N THR A 264 18.91 16.91 -5.10
CA THR A 264 18.38 18.26 -5.25
C THR A 264 17.67 18.72 -3.98
N PRO A 265 17.65 20.04 -3.68
CA PRO A 265 17.00 20.57 -2.48
C PRO A 265 15.48 20.41 -2.45
N TYR A 266 14.89 20.14 -3.61
CA TYR A 266 13.47 19.85 -3.78
C TYR A 266 13.31 18.66 -4.72
N VAL A 267 12.12 18.08 -4.75
CA VAL A 267 11.72 17.04 -5.68
C VAL A 267 10.39 17.39 -6.35
N TRP A 268 10.24 17.11 -7.64
CA TRP A 268 8.98 17.34 -8.33
C TRP A 268 7.88 16.40 -7.85
N THR A 269 6.68 16.95 -7.70
CA THR A 269 5.44 16.21 -7.52
C THR A 269 4.51 16.47 -8.70
N GLY A 270 3.39 15.75 -8.76
CA GLY A 270 2.37 15.94 -9.79
C GLY A 270 1.50 17.19 -9.61
N LEU A 271 1.84 18.09 -8.69
CA LEU A 271 1.02 19.25 -8.37
C LEU A 271 1.28 20.38 -9.38
N ARG A 272 0.26 20.85 -10.09
CA ARG A 272 0.39 21.94 -11.09
C ARG A 272 -0.60 23.06 -10.86
N TYR A 273 -0.20 24.28 -11.24
CA TYR A 273 -1.04 25.46 -11.18
C TYR A 273 -1.65 25.77 -12.55
N THR A 274 -2.96 26.03 -12.58
CA THR A 274 -3.63 26.59 -13.75
C THR A 274 -3.93 28.06 -13.53
N CYS A 275 -3.27 28.95 -14.28
CA CYS A 275 -3.51 30.39 -14.13
C CYS A 275 -4.82 30.87 -14.73
N THR A 276 -5.40 30.11 -15.67
CA THR A 276 -6.72 30.45 -16.25
C THR A 276 -7.84 30.19 -15.26
N LEU A 277 -7.74 29.14 -14.44
CA LEU A 277 -8.75 28.78 -13.45
C LEU A 277 -8.35 29.15 -12.01
N GLY A 278 -7.11 29.56 -11.79
CA GLY A 278 -6.62 30.10 -10.52
C GLY A 278 -6.44 29.07 -9.41
N PHE A 279 -6.28 27.78 -9.72
CA PHE A 279 -6.18 26.72 -8.71
C PHE A 279 -5.05 25.72 -8.99
N TRP A 280 -4.73 24.93 -7.95
CA TRP A 280 -3.79 23.82 -8.00
C TRP A 280 -4.52 22.50 -8.20
N PHE A 281 -3.97 21.61 -9.03
CA PHE A 281 -4.51 20.28 -9.31
C PHE A 281 -3.40 19.25 -9.42
N TRP A 282 -3.74 17.98 -9.17
CA TRP A 282 -2.84 16.88 -9.44
C TRP A 282 -2.95 16.45 -10.90
N VAL A 283 -1.83 16.19 -11.56
CA VAL A 283 -1.79 15.71 -12.96
C VAL A 283 -2.41 14.31 -13.14
N SER A 284 -2.66 13.60 -12.05
CA SER A 284 -3.41 12.34 -11.96
C SER A 284 -4.94 12.52 -11.98
N ASP A 285 -5.43 13.74 -12.24
CA ASP A 285 -6.84 14.14 -12.18
C ASP A 285 -7.48 14.09 -10.77
N GLU A 286 -6.67 13.89 -9.73
CA GLU A 286 -7.09 13.97 -8.33
C GLU A 286 -7.29 15.40 -7.82
N VAL A 287 -8.24 15.58 -6.90
CA VAL A 287 -8.52 16.88 -6.27
C VAL A 287 -7.56 17.12 -5.11
N VAL A 288 -7.02 18.34 -4.99
CA VAL A 288 -6.13 18.73 -3.88
C VAL A 288 -6.90 18.89 -2.56
N ARG A 289 -7.21 17.76 -1.91
CA ARG A 289 -7.93 17.70 -0.62
C ARG A 289 -6.97 17.82 0.57
N TYR A 290 -5.90 17.04 0.56
CA TYR A 290 -4.81 17.12 1.52
C TYR A 290 -3.85 18.25 1.17
N LYS A 291 -3.28 18.90 2.20
CA LYS A 291 -2.43 20.09 2.04
C LYS A 291 -1.26 20.04 3.02
N ASN A 292 -0.05 20.16 2.51
CA ASN A 292 1.17 20.27 3.33
C ASN A 292 2.09 21.43 2.87
N TRP A 293 1.52 22.57 2.52
CA TRP A 293 2.26 23.74 2.02
C TRP A 293 3.16 24.40 3.08
N ALA A 294 4.33 24.93 2.66
CA ALA A 294 5.31 25.61 3.52
C ALA A 294 4.85 27.02 3.95
N SER A 295 4.30 27.80 3.02
CA SER A 295 3.62 29.08 3.27
C SER A 295 2.87 29.53 2.01
N PRO A 296 1.66 30.10 2.13
CA PRO A 296 0.85 30.56 0.99
C PRO A 296 1.22 31.97 0.48
N GLU A 297 2.25 32.64 1.02
CA GLU A 297 2.45 34.09 0.82
C GLU A 297 3.06 34.53 -0.52
N GLN A 298 3.39 33.62 -1.41
CA GLN A 298 3.96 33.99 -2.72
C GLN A 298 2.85 34.12 -3.78
N VAL A 299 3.03 34.97 -4.79
CA VAL A 299 2.10 35.16 -5.93
C VAL A 299 2.16 33.97 -6.89
N ASN A 300 1.02 33.41 -7.29
CA ASN A 300 1.01 32.31 -8.27
C ASN A 300 1.14 32.88 -9.69
N GLU A 301 2.13 32.41 -10.42
CA GLU A 301 2.38 32.73 -11.83
C GLU A 301 1.97 31.55 -12.71
N CYS A 302 1.84 31.75 -14.03
CA CYS A 302 1.36 30.71 -14.93
C CYS A 302 2.29 29.48 -15.03
N ASP A 303 3.58 29.66 -14.80
CA ASP A 303 4.60 28.65 -15.05
C ASP A 303 5.09 28.03 -13.73
N MET A 304 4.13 27.57 -12.90
CA MET A 304 4.40 27.08 -11.55
C MET A 304 3.95 25.64 -11.34
N SER A 305 4.86 24.83 -10.81
CA SER A 305 4.62 23.46 -10.36
C SER A 305 4.94 23.33 -8.86
N GLY A 306 4.34 22.33 -8.22
CA GLY A 306 4.60 22.00 -6.83
C GLY A 306 5.79 21.07 -6.73
N ALA A 307 6.68 21.39 -5.81
CA ALA A 307 7.80 20.56 -5.43
C ALA A 307 7.77 20.34 -3.92
N MET A 308 8.38 19.27 -3.44
CA MET A 308 8.51 19.00 -2.02
C MET A 308 9.95 19.19 -1.58
N GLU A 309 10.14 19.76 -0.39
CA GLU A 309 11.47 19.89 0.22
C GLU A 309 12.07 18.49 0.50
N THR A 310 13.30 18.29 0.03
CA THR A 310 14.07 17.04 0.22
C THR A 310 14.47 16.85 1.69
N GLY A 311 14.66 17.94 2.43
CA GLY A 311 14.95 17.93 3.86
C GLY A 311 14.12 18.96 4.62
N GLY A 312 14.23 18.98 5.95
CA GLY A 312 13.45 19.89 6.79
C GLY A 312 12.06 19.34 7.12
N GLU A 313 11.01 20.15 6.93
CA GLU A 313 9.63 19.77 7.26
C GLU A 313 8.88 19.07 6.11
N HIS A 314 9.57 18.81 4.99
CA HIS A 314 9.02 18.17 3.78
C HIS A 314 7.75 18.86 3.27
N LYS A 315 7.76 20.19 3.32
CA LYS A 315 6.62 21.00 2.91
C LYS A 315 6.56 21.12 1.40
N TRP A 316 5.36 21.32 0.88
CA TRP A 316 5.16 21.65 -0.52
C TRP A 316 5.49 23.12 -0.72
N VAL A 317 6.33 23.36 -1.71
CA VAL A 317 6.71 24.68 -2.20
C VAL A 317 6.30 24.76 -3.66
N LYS A 318 6.22 25.99 -4.15
CA LYS A 318 5.99 26.23 -5.57
C LYS A 318 7.29 26.66 -6.24
N LYS A 319 7.48 26.22 -7.47
CA LYS A 319 8.71 26.35 -8.22
C LYS A 319 8.39 26.62 -9.68
N HIS A 320 9.28 27.33 -10.35
CA HIS A 320 9.13 27.59 -11.77
C HIS A 320 9.36 26.30 -12.55
N ASP A 321 8.55 26.06 -13.58
CA ASP A 321 8.57 24.83 -14.35
C ASP A 321 9.94 24.52 -14.99
N GLU A 322 10.74 25.56 -15.27
CA GLU A 322 12.09 25.47 -15.86
C GLU A 322 13.19 25.08 -14.86
N GLU A 323 12.93 25.15 -13.54
CA GLU A 323 13.89 24.70 -12.52
C GLU A 323 14.12 23.18 -12.64
N LYS A 324 15.32 22.72 -12.26
CA LYS A 324 15.71 21.32 -12.41
C LYS A 324 15.81 20.62 -11.07
N PHE A 325 14.97 19.61 -10.85
CA PHE A 325 14.92 18.82 -9.61
C PHE A 325 14.84 17.33 -9.91
N ASN A 326 15.25 16.50 -8.96
CA ASN A 326 14.89 15.07 -8.93
C ASN A 326 13.37 14.93 -8.85
N PHE A 327 12.84 13.77 -9.19
CA PHE A 327 11.40 13.55 -9.27
C PHE A 327 11.04 12.10 -8.94
N PHE A 328 9.78 11.87 -8.58
CA PHE A 328 9.23 10.54 -8.33
C PHE A 328 8.08 10.28 -9.28
N CYS A 329 8.12 9.13 -9.94
CA CYS A 329 7.02 8.65 -10.74
C CYS A 329 6.16 7.70 -9.92
N SER A 330 4.85 7.83 -10.02
CA SER A 330 3.94 6.74 -9.68
C SER A 330 4.08 5.64 -10.73
N THR A 331 4.03 4.37 -10.30
CA THR A 331 4.24 3.19 -11.17
C THR A 331 2.99 2.34 -11.31
N THR A 332 1.84 3.01 -11.42
CA THR A 332 0.51 2.47 -11.68
C THR A 332 0.39 1.85 -13.08
#